data_AF-A0A9X2PEN1-F1
#
_entry.id   AF-A0A9X2PEN1-F1
#
_cell.length_a   1.000
_cell.length_b   1.000
_cell.length_c   1.000
_cell.angle_alpha   90.00
_cell.angle_beta   90.00
_cell.angle_gamma   90.00
#
_symmetry.space_group_name_H-M   'P 1'
#
loop_
_entity.id
_entity.type
_entity.pdbx_description
1 polymer ?
#
loop_
_entity_poly.entity_id
_entity_poly.type
_entity_poly.pdbx_seq_one_letter_code
_entity_poly.pdbx_strand_id
1 'polypeptide(L)' 'MNFKRKRPKSGRAGCLLCKPWKRQGTCLHQRDKFSDWKRKQAADRQISEFRCE' A
#
# COMPACT_ATOMS: atom_id res chain seq x y z
N MET A 1 2.79 -2.75 23.07
CA MET A 1 3.84 -3.54 22.40
C MET A 1 3.28 -4.94 22.11
N ASN A 2 3.43 -5.48 20.90
CA ASN A 2 2.80 -6.76 20.55
C ASN A 2 3.45 -7.92 21.31
N PHE A 3 2.82 -8.38 22.40
CA PHE A 3 3.31 -9.44 23.30
C PHE A 3 3.85 -10.66 22.55
N LYS A 4 3.13 -11.13 21.51
CA LYS A 4 3.54 -12.29 20.68
C LYS A 4 4.79 -12.09 19.84
N ARG A 5 5.12 -10.87 19.40
CA ARG A 5 6.15 -10.66 18.36
C ARG A 5 7.45 -10.04 18.87
N LYS A 6 7.57 -9.79 20.18
CA LYS A 6 8.77 -9.33 20.93
C LYS A 6 9.51 -8.09 20.39
N ARG A 7 9.13 -7.53 19.23
CA ARG A 7 9.73 -6.38 18.57
C ARG A 7 8.65 -5.41 18.08
N PRO A 8 8.94 -4.09 18.08
CA PRO A 8 8.05 -3.11 17.46
C PRO A 8 7.85 -3.42 15.98
N LYS A 9 6.70 -2.98 15.43
CA LYS A 9 6.31 -3.28 14.04
C LYS A 9 7.35 -2.79 13.02
N SER A 10 7.94 -1.62 13.25
CA SER A 10 9.03 -1.04 12.45
C SER A 10 10.27 -1.95 12.44
N GLY A 11 10.68 -2.47 13.60
CA GLY A 11 11.81 -3.40 13.68
C GLY A 11 11.58 -4.73 12.97
N ARG A 12 10.33 -5.22 12.91
CA ARG A 12 10.00 -6.49 12.23
C ARG A 12 9.77 -6.33 10.73
N ALA A 13 9.06 -5.27 10.33
CA ALA A 13 8.60 -5.10 8.95
C ALA A 13 9.58 -4.31 8.08
N GLY A 14 10.58 -3.68 8.70
CA GLY A 14 11.41 -2.62 8.13
C GLY A 14 10.76 -1.25 8.32
N CYS A 15 11.45 -0.20 7.85
CA CYS A 15 10.97 1.18 7.94
C CYS A 15 9.53 1.30 7.39
N LEU A 16 8.60 1.76 8.23
CA LEU A 16 7.19 1.93 7.88
C LEU A 16 6.95 3.16 6.98
N LEU A 17 7.92 4.07 6.89
CA LEU A 17 7.92 5.16 5.92
C LEU A 17 8.21 4.62 4.51
N CYS A 18 9.13 3.66 4.39
CA CYS A 18 9.43 2.98 3.11
C CYS A 18 8.39 1.91 2.74
N LYS A 19 7.59 1.44 3.72
CA LYS A 19 6.54 0.44 3.53
C LYS A 19 5.19 0.96 4.04
N PRO A 20 4.66 2.03 3.43
CA PRO A 20 3.45 2.70 3.90
C PRO A 20 2.22 1.76 3.90
N TRP A 21 2.19 0.75 3.02
CA TRP A 21 1.20 -0.34 3.02
C TRP A 21 1.19 -1.21 4.27
N LYS A 22 2.28 -1.21 5.06
CA LYS A 22 2.35 -1.90 6.37
C LYS A 22 2.09 -0.96 7.53
N ARG A 23 2.01 0.35 7.31
CA ARG A 23 1.75 1.35 8.36
C ARG A 23 0.24 1.45 8.62
N GLN A 24 -0.13 1.60 9.90
CA GLN A 24 -1.53 1.80 10.29
C GLN A 24 -1.88 3.28 10.13
N GLY A 25 -3.10 3.61 9.70
CA GLY A 25 -3.52 5.00 9.50
C GLY A 25 -2.91 5.69 8.27
N THR A 26 -2.29 4.96 7.35
CA THR A 26 -1.84 5.52 6.08
C THR A 26 -3.05 5.78 5.18
N CYS A 27 -3.03 6.91 4.45
CA CYS A 27 -4.00 7.23 3.42
C CYS A 27 -4.15 6.07 2.43
N LEU A 28 -5.40 5.78 2.01
CA LEU A 28 -5.71 4.63 1.16
C LEU A 28 -4.84 4.57 -0.10
N HIS A 29 -4.58 5.72 -0.74
CA HIS A 29 -3.77 5.81 -1.95
C HIS A 29 -2.31 5.36 -1.75
N GLN A 30 -1.75 5.52 -0.56
CA GLN A 30 -0.37 5.13 -0.22
C GLN A 30 -0.30 3.77 0.49
N ARG A 31 -1.46 3.10 0.64
CA ARG A 31 -1.59 1.86 1.38
C ARG A 31 -1.40 0.62 0.51
N ASP A 32 -1.36 0.80 -0.80
CA ASP A 32 -1.08 -0.27 -1.74
C ASP A 32 0.43 -0.51 -1.88
N LYS A 33 0.80 -1.74 -2.24
CA LYS A 33 2.17 -2.02 -2.69
C LYS A 33 2.37 -1.35 -4.05
N PHE A 34 3.62 -1.04 -4.39
CA PHE A 34 3.96 -0.45 -5.68
C PHE A 34 3.43 -1.26 -6.88
N SER A 35 3.51 -2.59 -6.83
CA SER A 35 2.97 -3.47 -7.88
C SER A 35 1.46 -3.36 -8.03
N ASP A 36 0.74 -3.25 -6.92
CA ASP A 36 -0.72 -3.20 -6.89
C ASP A 36 -1.21 -1.82 -7.34
N TRP A 37 -0.51 -0.76 -6.93
CA TRP A 37 -0.74 0.60 -7.42
C TRP A 37 -0.55 0.71 -8.93
N LYS A 38 0.51 0.10 -9.49
CA LYS A 38 0.74 0.07 -10.94
C LYS A 38 -0.42 -0.64 -11.68
N ARG A 39 -0.88 -1.78 -11.16
CA ARG A 39 -2.03 -2.51 -11.73
C ARG A 39 -3.31 -1.69 -11.69
N LYS A 40 -3.54 -0.98 -10.58
CA LYS A 40 -4.70 -0.11 -10.40
C LYS A 40 -4.69 1.04 -11.40
N GLN A 41 -3.56 1.72 -11.59
CA GLN A 41 -3.45 2.77 -12.61
C GLN A 41 -3.71 2.26 -14.03
N ALA A 42 -3.21 1.06 -14.36
CA ALA A 42 -3.47 0.45 -15.66
C ALA A 42 -4.96 0.16 -15.88
N ALA A 43 -5.64 -0.39 -14.86
CA ALA A 43 -7.07 -0.64 -14.89
C ALA A 43 -7.88 0.66 -14.97
N ASP A 44 -7.53 1.67 -14.16
CA ASP A 44 -8.19 2.99 -14.18
C ASP A 44 -8.08 3.64 -15.57
N ARG A 45 -6.92 3.50 -16.24
CA ARG A 45 -6.72 3.97 -17.60
C ARG A 45 -7.62 3.23 -18.60
N GLN A 46 -7.66 1.89 -18.53
CA GLN A 46 -8.53 1.09 -19.41
C GLN A 46 -10.01 1.44 -19.22
N ILE A 47 -10.45 1.63 -17.97
CA ILE A 47 -11.83 2.04 -17.67
C ILE A 47 -12.11 3.43 -18.22
N SER A 48 -11.16 4.36 -18.10
CA SER A 48 -11.30 5.71 -18.64
C SER A 48 -11.39 5.71 -20.17
N GLU A 49 -10.56 4.91 -20.85
CA GLU A 49 -10.60 4.75 -22.31
C GLU A 49 -11.96 4.18 -22.76
N PHE A 50 -12.46 3.13 -22.11
CA PHE A 50 -13.76 2.53 -22.42
C PHE A 50 -14.96 3.46 -22.13
N ARG A 51 -14.86 4.36 -21.15
CA ARG A 51 -15.94 5.31 -20.81
C ARG A 51 -16.06 6.49 -21.77
N CYS A 52 -15.03 6.75 -22.57
CA CYS A 52 -15.04 7.84 -23.55
C CYS A 52 -15.50 7.39 -24.95
N GLU A 53 -15.72 6.09 -25.15
CA GLU A 53 -16.48 5.51 -26.28
C GLU A 53 -17.98 5.48 -26.00
#